data_AF-A0A8T6SF13-F1
#
_entry.id   AF-A0A8T6SF13-F1
#
_cell.length_a   1.000
_cell.length_b   1.000
_cell.length_c   1.000
_cell.angle_alpha   90.00
_cell.angle_beta   90.00
_cell.angle_gamma   90.00
#
_symmetry.space_group_name_H-M   'P 1'
#
loop_
_entity.id
_entity.type
_entity.pdbx_description
1 polymer ?
#
loop_
_entity_poly.entity_id
_entity_poly.type
_entity_poly.pdbx_seq_one_letter_code
_entity_poly.pdbx_strand_id
1 'polypeptide(L)'
;MAGRYRKLARGIPQSKWICPQCRGEGCPECEGTGKMYPESVEELISAPVLEKTGGDETAFHAAGREDIDARMLGRGRPFVLEIKSPKRRFIDLRSLTGAINEQAKHKVEVLNLRSANKDAVRRLKETEGAAKLYRAVVEFDREVSDKELETVEKNLTHKTIRQQTPLRVVHRRADRVREKYIYEAKVNRLEPNKMEIRIRCQGGLYVKELITGDEGRTDPNVAQITGAQAKPVRLDVLNIISRGN
;
A
#
# COMPACT_ATOMS: atom_id res chain seq x y z
N MET A 1 -13.97 12.52 8.97
CA MET A 1 -14.62 11.21 8.72
C MET A 1 -13.56 10.12 8.74
N ALA A 2 -13.92 8.85 8.98
CA ALA A 2 -12.98 7.73 8.93
C ALA A 2 -13.62 6.52 8.25
N GLY A 3 -12.82 5.68 7.60
CA GLY A 3 -13.30 4.48 6.94
C GLY A 3 -12.16 3.55 6.59
N ARG A 4 -12.42 2.61 5.69
CA ARG A 4 -11.39 1.79 5.05
C ARG A 4 -11.56 1.87 3.55
N TYR A 5 -10.46 1.81 2.80
CA TYR A 5 -10.52 1.73 1.35
C TYR A 5 -9.86 0.45 0.85
N ARG A 6 -10.43 -0.16 -0.18
CA ARG A 6 -9.73 -1.07 -1.07
C ARG A 6 -9.27 -0.32 -2.30
N LYS A 7 -8.08 -0.63 -2.77
CA LYS A 7 -7.54 -0.18 -4.04
C LYS A 7 -7.51 -1.40 -4.97
N LEU A 8 -8.43 -1.43 -5.91
CA LEU A 8 -8.68 -2.54 -6.82
C LEU A 8 -7.83 -2.42 -8.10
N ALA A 9 -7.59 -1.20 -8.56
CA ALA A 9 -6.75 -0.90 -9.72
C ALA A 9 -5.26 -0.78 -9.33
N ARG A 10 -4.38 -1.20 -10.23
CA ARG A 10 -2.95 -0.82 -10.24
C ARG A 10 -2.79 0.46 -11.06
N GLY A 11 -1.69 1.19 -10.88
CA GLY A 11 -1.42 2.40 -11.67
C GLY A 11 -1.97 3.69 -11.06
N ILE A 12 -2.70 3.63 -9.95
CA ILE A 12 -3.18 4.81 -9.22
C ILE A 12 -2.42 5.01 -7.90
N PRO A 13 -1.88 6.21 -7.60
CA PRO A 13 -1.24 6.47 -6.32
C PRO A 13 -2.27 6.56 -5.17
N GLN A 14 -1.81 6.39 -3.93
CA GLN A 14 -2.66 6.57 -2.76
C GLN A 14 -3.07 8.04 -2.57
N SER A 15 -2.11 8.96 -2.68
CA SER A 15 -2.31 10.40 -2.52
C SER A 15 -2.07 11.13 -3.83
N LYS A 16 -2.65 12.32 -3.97
CA LYS A 16 -2.40 13.20 -5.12
C LYS A 16 -0.88 13.39 -5.30
N TRP A 17 -0.40 13.19 -6.53
CA TRP A 17 1.01 13.34 -6.85
C TRP A 17 1.22 14.61 -7.66
N ILE A 18 1.59 15.68 -6.96
CA ILE A 18 1.84 16.99 -7.57
C ILE A 18 3.07 16.91 -8.48
N CYS A 19 2.97 17.51 -9.66
CA CYS A 19 4.09 17.59 -10.60
C CYS A 19 5.26 18.34 -9.94
N PRO A 20 6.46 17.75 -9.84
CA PRO A 20 7.59 18.37 -9.14
C PRO A 20 8.13 19.59 -9.88
N GLN A 21 7.96 19.68 -11.20
CA GLN A 21 8.42 20.84 -11.98
C GLN A 21 7.59 22.10 -11.71
N CYS A 22 6.26 22.01 -11.84
CA CYS A 22 5.38 23.18 -11.75
C CYS A 22 4.67 23.32 -10.41
N ARG A 23 4.90 22.39 -9.47
CA ARG A 23 4.32 22.42 -8.12
C ARG A 23 2.79 22.51 -8.09
N GLY A 24 2.12 22.06 -9.16
CA GLY A 24 0.66 22.04 -9.26
C GLY A 24 0.05 23.08 -10.20
N GLU A 25 0.86 23.99 -10.76
CA GLU A 25 0.37 25.05 -11.65
C GLU A 25 0.01 24.54 -13.06
N GLY A 26 0.62 23.45 -13.49
CA GLY A 26 0.52 22.93 -14.86
C GLY A 26 1.75 23.31 -15.70
N CYS A 27 2.29 22.35 -16.45
CA CYS A 27 3.41 22.55 -17.37
C CYS A 27 3.39 21.49 -18.49
N PRO A 28 4.23 21.61 -19.54
CA PRO A 28 4.30 20.62 -20.61
C PRO A 28 4.59 19.19 -20.12
N GLU A 29 5.40 19.00 -19.08
CA GLU A 29 5.72 17.66 -18.54
C GLU A 29 4.50 16.94 -17.96
N CYS A 30 3.56 17.68 -17.36
CA CYS A 30 2.31 17.12 -16.84
C CYS A 30 1.10 17.43 -17.72
N GLU A 31 1.32 17.82 -18.98
CA GLU A 31 0.27 18.16 -19.94
C GLU A 31 -0.71 19.22 -19.39
N GLY A 32 -0.20 20.17 -18.61
CA GLY A 32 -0.99 21.25 -18.00
C GLY A 32 -1.84 20.84 -16.78
N THR A 33 -1.82 19.57 -16.36
CA THR A 33 -2.68 19.08 -15.27
C THR A 33 -2.21 19.44 -13.86
N GLY A 34 -0.93 19.83 -13.71
CA GLY A 34 -0.28 20.06 -12.42
C GLY A 34 0.00 18.78 -11.63
N LYS A 35 -0.27 17.59 -12.19
CA LYS A 35 -0.17 16.30 -11.51
C LYS A 35 0.61 15.28 -12.34
N MET A 36 1.30 14.35 -11.67
CA MET A 36 1.97 13.22 -12.33
C MET A 36 1.01 12.08 -12.70
N TYR A 37 -0.16 12.04 -12.06
CA TYR A 37 -1.19 11.04 -12.31
C TYR A 37 -2.55 11.73 -12.33
N PRO A 38 -3.47 11.29 -13.22
CA PRO A 38 -4.77 11.94 -13.38
C PRO A 38 -5.64 11.84 -12.12
N GLU A 39 -5.54 10.73 -11.40
CA GLU A 39 -6.35 10.43 -10.22
C GLU A 39 -5.53 9.73 -9.13
N SER A 40 -6.07 9.70 -7.91
CA SER A 40 -5.52 9.01 -6.75
C SER A 40 -6.63 8.45 -5.87
N VAL A 41 -6.30 7.53 -4.96
CA VAL A 41 -7.28 7.03 -3.97
C VAL A 41 -7.87 8.18 -3.15
N GLU A 42 -7.01 9.11 -2.72
CA GLU A 42 -7.40 10.34 -2.04
C GLU A 42 -8.42 11.16 -2.84
N GLU A 43 -8.14 11.46 -4.11
CA GLU A 43 -9.03 12.29 -4.94
C GLU A 43 -10.37 11.60 -5.21
N LEU A 44 -10.35 10.30 -5.51
CA LEU A 44 -11.55 9.49 -5.76
C LEU A 44 -12.49 9.44 -4.55
N ILE A 45 -11.94 9.45 -3.33
CA ILE A 45 -12.73 9.48 -2.09
C ILE A 45 -13.17 10.91 -1.77
N SER A 46 -12.31 11.91 -2.01
CA SER A 46 -12.52 13.28 -1.53
C SER A 46 -13.51 14.07 -2.39
N ALA A 47 -13.55 13.84 -3.70
CA ALA A 47 -14.43 14.61 -4.60
C ALA A 47 -15.93 14.49 -4.23
N PRO A 48 -16.52 13.29 -4.05
CA PRO A 48 -17.92 13.16 -3.61
C PRO A 48 -18.15 13.72 -2.19
N VAL A 49 -17.13 13.68 -1.33
CA VAL A 49 -17.23 14.20 0.03
C VAL A 49 -17.33 15.72 0.02
N LEU A 50 -16.49 16.40 -0.76
CA LEU A 50 -16.52 17.85 -0.91
C LEU A 50 -17.84 18.31 -1.52
N GLU A 51 -18.35 17.61 -2.53
CA GLU A 51 -19.65 17.90 -3.14
C GLU A 51 -20.80 17.83 -2.11
N LYS A 52 -20.85 16.76 -1.31
CA LYS A 52 -21.92 16.59 -0.30
C LYS A 52 -21.79 17.50 0.92
N THR A 53 -20.56 17.82 1.33
CA THR A 53 -20.31 18.64 2.52
C THR A 53 -20.26 20.13 2.21
N GLY A 54 -20.01 20.50 0.95
CA GLY A 54 -19.71 21.87 0.55
C GLY A 54 -18.45 22.42 1.24
N GLY A 55 -17.50 21.55 1.59
CA GLY A 55 -16.21 21.96 2.16
C GLY A 55 -15.26 22.48 1.09
N ASP A 56 -14.21 23.18 1.52
CA ASP A 56 -13.25 23.82 0.61
C ASP A 56 -12.17 22.83 0.16
N GLU A 57 -11.64 22.05 1.11
CA GLU A 57 -10.50 21.15 0.90
C GLU A 57 -10.58 19.94 1.82
N THR A 58 -9.74 18.93 1.54
CA THR A 58 -9.57 17.76 2.39
C THR A 58 -8.13 17.50 2.78
N ALA A 59 -7.91 16.92 3.97
CA ALA A 59 -6.65 16.29 4.32
C ALA A 59 -6.86 14.78 4.49
N PHE A 60 -6.16 13.99 3.67
CA PHE A 60 -6.24 12.53 3.69
C PHE A 60 -5.12 11.94 4.55
N HIS A 61 -5.51 11.12 5.52
CA HIS A 61 -4.59 10.39 6.40
C HIS A 61 -4.84 8.90 6.25
N ALA A 62 -3.78 8.11 6.07
CA ALA A 62 -3.84 6.65 6.02
C ALA A 62 -2.78 6.04 6.93
N ALA A 63 -3.06 4.85 7.46
CA ALA A 63 -2.08 4.09 8.24
C ALA A 63 -1.09 3.39 7.31
N GLY A 64 -0.07 4.12 6.84
CA GLY A 64 0.89 3.67 5.84
C GLY A 64 0.37 3.78 4.40
N ARG A 65 1.20 3.31 3.45
CA ARG A 65 0.97 3.45 2.00
C ARG A 65 1.33 2.18 1.25
N GLU A 66 0.67 1.95 0.12
CA GLU A 66 1.08 0.96 -0.88
C GLU A 66 1.65 1.64 -2.14
N ASP A 67 2.52 0.94 -2.85
CA ASP A 67 3.07 1.41 -4.12
C ASP A 67 1.97 1.54 -5.18
N ILE A 68 2.25 2.33 -6.23
CA ILE A 68 1.30 2.61 -7.32
C ILE A 68 0.85 1.36 -8.05
N ASP A 69 1.76 0.42 -8.23
CA ASP A 69 1.56 -0.88 -8.88
C ASP A 69 0.97 -1.92 -7.94
N ALA A 70 0.77 -1.63 -6.64
CA ALA A 70 0.21 -2.56 -5.66
C ALA A 70 -1.29 -2.33 -5.43
N ARG A 71 -2.03 -3.41 -5.14
CA ARG A 71 -3.45 -3.33 -4.72
C ARG A 71 -3.57 -3.40 -3.20
N MET A 72 -4.67 -2.88 -2.68
CA MET A 72 -5.08 -3.01 -1.27
C MET A 72 -6.43 -3.70 -1.22
N LEU A 73 -6.46 -4.96 -0.79
CA LEU A 73 -7.61 -5.85 -0.82
C LEU A 73 -8.14 -6.18 0.59
N GLY A 74 -8.92 -7.26 0.72
CA GLY A 74 -9.43 -7.79 1.99
C GLY A 74 -10.24 -6.77 2.78
N ARG A 75 -9.87 -6.45 4.02
CA ARG A 75 -10.61 -5.46 4.82
C ARG A 75 -10.30 -4.00 4.44
N GLY A 76 -9.40 -3.79 3.47
CA GLY A 76 -8.95 -2.45 3.08
C GLY A 76 -8.05 -1.77 4.11
N ARG A 77 -7.43 -0.66 3.70
CA ARG A 77 -6.59 0.19 4.54
C ARG A 77 -7.44 1.22 5.29
N PRO A 78 -7.27 1.36 6.61
CA PRO A 78 -7.94 2.42 7.35
C PRO A 78 -7.45 3.80 6.90
N PHE A 79 -8.38 4.74 6.82
CA PHE A 79 -8.10 6.14 6.53
C PHE A 79 -8.96 7.08 7.37
N VAL A 80 -8.50 8.32 7.52
CA VAL A 80 -9.24 9.46 8.04
C VAL A 80 -9.20 10.54 6.97
N LEU A 81 -10.35 11.12 6.67
CA LEU A 81 -10.49 12.26 5.79
C LEU A 81 -10.98 13.45 6.62
N GLU A 82 -10.14 14.46 6.78
CA GLU A 82 -10.53 15.74 7.34
C GLU A 82 -11.12 16.62 6.25
N ILE A 83 -12.22 17.31 6.54
CA ILE A 83 -12.86 18.27 5.63
C ILE A 83 -12.67 19.65 6.22
N LYS A 84 -12.13 20.58 5.43
CA LYS A 84 -11.94 21.99 5.81
C LYS A 84 -13.18 22.79 5.45
N SER A 85 -13.60 23.67 6.35
CA SER A 85 -14.76 24.57 6.20
C SER A 85 -16.07 23.93 5.68
N PRO A 86 -16.52 22.75 6.17
CA PRO A 86 -17.73 22.13 5.64
C PRO A 86 -18.98 22.98 5.94
N LYS A 87 -19.74 23.31 4.89
CA LYS A 87 -21.07 23.94 5.01
C LYS A 87 -22.11 23.00 5.63
N ARG A 88 -21.97 21.69 5.39
CA ARG A 88 -22.82 20.62 5.95
C ARG A 88 -21.97 19.60 6.68
N ARG A 89 -22.15 19.50 8.00
CA ARG A 89 -21.38 18.58 8.88
C ARG A 89 -22.07 17.23 9.11
N PHE A 90 -23.39 17.19 9.05
CA PHE A 90 -24.19 15.99 9.24
C PHE A 90 -24.74 15.55 7.89
N ILE A 91 -24.25 14.43 7.38
CA ILE A 91 -24.63 13.87 6.08
C ILE A 91 -24.87 12.36 6.24
N ASP A 92 -25.71 11.79 5.37
CA ASP A 92 -25.90 10.34 5.32
C ASP A 92 -24.67 9.65 4.75
N LEU A 93 -23.96 8.95 5.64
CA LEU A 93 -22.74 8.21 5.31
C LEU A 93 -22.98 7.00 4.43
N ARG A 94 -24.18 6.40 4.50
CA ARG A 94 -24.54 5.25 3.67
C ARG A 94 -24.70 5.69 2.23
N SER A 95 -25.50 6.72 1.99
CA SER A 95 -25.66 7.34 0.67
C SER A 95 -24.32 7.85 0.12
N LEU A 96 -23.49 8.50 0.95
CA LEU A 96 -22.16 8.95 0.53
C LEU A 96 -21.24 7.78 0.14
N THR A 97 -21.22 6.70 0.92
CA THR A 97 -20.42 5.50 0.59
C THR A 97 -20.84 4.92 -0.76
N GLY A 98 -22.14 4.84 -1.03
CA GLY A 98 -22.67 4.40 -2.34
C GLY A 98 -22.20 5.31 -3.48
N ALA A 99 -22.29 6.63 -3.30
CA ALA A 99 -21.84 7.60 -4.30
C ALA A 99 -20.33 7.49 -4.59
N ILE A 100 -19.49 7.35 -3.55
CA ILE A 100 -18.04 7.16 -3.72
C ILE A 100 -17.77 5.87 -4.51
N ASN A 101 -18.41 4.76 -4.13
CA ASN A 101 -18.15 3.47 -4.75
C ASN A 101 -18.63 3.38 -6.20
N GLU A 102 -19.72 4.07 -6.56
CA GLU A 102 -20.17 4.14 -7.95
C GLU A 102 -19.26 5.04 -8.79
N GLN A 103 -18.81 6.19 -8.28
CA GLN A 103 -17.90 7.07 -9.01
C GLN A 103 -16.50 6.46 -9.18
N ALA A 104 -16.01 5.74 -8.16
CA ALA A 104 -14.68 5.13 -8.16
C ALA A 104 -14.68 3.67 -8.65
N LYS A 105 -15.74 3.25 -9.37
CA LYS A 105 -16.00 1.87 -9.78
C LYS A 105 -14.77 1.20 -10.39
N HIS A 106 -14.53 -0.05 -9.98
CA HIS A 106 -13.37 -0.87 -10.36
C HIS A 106 -11.99 -0.34 -9.91
N LYS A 107 -11.90 0.87 -9.33
CA LYS A 107 -10.64 1.47 -8.88
C LYS A 107 -10.51 1.48 -7.37
N VAL A 108 -11.50 2.03 -6.67
CA VAL A 108 -11.52 2.17 -5.20
C VAL A 108 -12.88 1.78 -4.64
N GLU A 109 -12.88 1.11 -3.49
CA GLU A 109 -14.09 0.78 -2.74
C GLU A 109 -13.92 1.24 -1.30
N VAL A 110 -14.81 2.10 -0.82
CA VAL A 110 -14.90 2.56 0.57
C VAL A 110 -15.82 1.63 1.36
N LEU A 111 -15.35 1.28 2.56
CA LEU A 111 -16.00 0.39 3.50
C LEU A 111 -16.06 1.05 4.88
N ASN A 112 -17.11 0.77 5.64
CA ASN A 112 -17.25 1.17 7.05
C ASN A 112 -17.02 2.66 7.30
N LEU A 113 -17.54 3.52 6.42
CA LEU A 113 -17.45 4.97 6.57
C LEU A 113 -18.24 5.41 7.82
N ARG A 114 -17.59 6.18 8.69
CA ARG A 114 -18.14 6.66 9.95
C ARG A 114 -17.67 8.07 10.28
N SER A 115 -18.43 8.75 11.14
CA SER A 115 -17.99 10.00 11.76
C SER A 115 -16.75 9.76 12.61
N ALA A 116 -15.88 10.77 12.67
CA ALA A 116 -14.61 10.69 13.38
C ALA A 116 -14.25 12.06 13.97
N ASN A 117 -13.52 12.04 15.07
CA ASN A 117 -12.98 13.23 15.73
C ASN A 117 -11.48 13.37 15.48
N LYS A 118 -10.87 14.46 15.98
CA LYS A 118 -9.43 14.74 15.83
C LYS A 118 -8.53 13.59 16.30
N ASP A 119 -8.95 12.84 17.32
CA ASP A 119 -8.17 11.73 17.87
C ASP A 119 -8.09 10.54 16.91
N ALA A 120 -8.96 10.48 15.91
CA ALA A 120 -8.94 9.41 14.91
C ALA A 120 -7.64 9.40 14.12
N VAL A 121 -7.04 10.56 13.83
CA VAL A 121 -5.74 10.64 13.13
C VAL A 121 -4.63 10.05 13.99
N ARG A 122 -4.63 10.34 15.30
CA ARG A 122 -3.65 9.76 16.24
C ARG A 122 -3.80 8.24 16.32
N ARG A 123 -5.02 7.74 16.55
CA ARG A 123 -5.32 6.30 16.59
C ARG A 123 -4.96 5.60 15.28
N LEU A 124 -5.17 6.27 14.15
CA LEU A 124 -4.79 5.76 12.84
C LEU A 124 -3.28 5.53 12.74
N LYS A 125 -2.47 6.52 13.15
CA LYS A 125 -1.00 6.44 13.12
C LYS A 125 -0.44 5.32 13.99
N GLU A 126 -1.08 5.03 15.13
CA GLU A 126 -0.70 3.91 16.00
C GLU A 126 -0.81 2.54 15.28
N THR A 127 -1.65 2.43 14.25
CA THR A 127 -1.82 1.18 13.48
C THR A 127 -0.79 0.98 12.35
N GLU A 128 0.10 1.94 12.09
CA GLU A 128 1.14 1.80 11.06
C GLU A 128 2.10 0.64 11.35
N GLY A 129 2.33 0.32 12.62
CA GLY A 129 3.15 -0.81 13.07
C GLY A 129 2.45 -2.18 13.00
N ALA A 130 1.13 -2.22 12.77
CA ALA A 130 0.32 -3.45 12.76
C ALA A 130 0.89 -4.51 11.81
N ALA A 131 0.54 -5.79 11.99
CA ALA A 131 0.96 -6.81 11.04
C ALA A 131 0.22 -6.63 9.70
N LYS A 132 0.87 -7.00 8.60
CA LYS A 132 0.29 -6.98 7.25
C LYS A 132 0.41 -8.36 6.64
N LEU A 133 -0.60 -8.72 5.84
CA LEU A 133 -0.57 -9.91 5.00
C LEU A 133 -0.44 -9.45 3.55
N TYR A 134 0.60 -9.90 2.87
CA TYR A 134 0.85 -9.63 1.46
C TYR A 134 0.72 -10.90 0.64
N ARG A 135 0.45 -10.72 -0.65
CA ARG A 135 0.66 -11.72 -1.70
C ARG A 135 1.53 -11.11 -2.77
N ALA A 136 2.62 -11.76 -3.11
CA ALA A 136 3.46 -11.42 -4.24
C ALA A 136 3.51 -12.56 -5.25
N VAL A 137 3.56 -12.21 -6.53
CA VAL A 137 3.99 -13.14 -7.58
C VAL A 137 5.43 -12.78 -7.91
N VAL A 138 6.29 -13.79 -7.87
CA VAL A 138 7.72 -13.67 -8.09
C VAL A 138 8.09 -14.46 -9.32
N GLU A 139 8.78 -13.80 -10.25
CA GLU A 139 9.35 -14.41 -11.43
C GLU A 139 10.87 -14.49 -11.27
N PHE A 140 11.43 -15.63 -11.66
CA PHE A 140 12.85 -15.92 -11.60
C PHE A 140 13.45 -15.91 -13.01
N ASP A 141 14.75 -15.61 -13.09
CA ASP A 141 15.54 -15.66 -14.33
C ASP A 141 15.87 -17.09 -14.79
N ARG A 142 15.57 -18.09 -13.97
CA ARG A 142 15.66 -19.52 -14.29
C ARG A 142 14.54 -20.32 -13.64
N GLU A 143 14.43 -21.58 -14.02
CA GLU A 143 13.60 -22.53 -13.29
C GLU A 143 14.14 -22.73 -11.86
N VAL A 144 13.22 -22.81 -10.91
CA VAL A 144 13.51 -23.10 -9.50
C VAL A 144 12.83 -24.40 -9.11
N SER A 145 13.53 -25.27 -8.41
CA SER A 145 13.04 -26.58 -7.93
C SER A 145 12.09 -26.44 -6.74
N ASP A 146 11.28 -27.46 -6.47
CA ASP A 146 10.38 -27.45 -5.30
C ASP A 146 11.15 -27.36 -3.98
N LYS A 147 12.33 -27.99 -3.91
CA LYS A 147 13.23 -27.91 -2.76
C LYS A 147 13.70 -26.47 -2.50
N GLU A 148 13.98 -25.69 -3.53
CA GLU A 148 14.32 -24.26 -3.38
C GLU A 148 13.13 -23.46 -2.85
N LEU A 149 11.92 -23.73 -3.34
CA LEU A 149 10.69 -23.08 -2.86
C LEU A 149 10.40 -23.41 -1.38
N GLU A 150 10.53 -24.68 -0.98
CA GLU A 150 10.44 -25.11 0.41
C GLU A 150 11.50 -24.43 1.29
N THR A 151 12.71 -24.27 0.74
CA THR A 151 13.81 -23.57 1.42
C THR A 151 13.48 -22.09 1.63
N VAL A 152 12.83 -21.42 0.66
CA VAL A 152 12.31 -20.05 0.82
C VAL A 152 11.28 -19.99 1.95
N GLU A 153 10.28 -20.87 1.94
CA GLU A 153 9.24 -20.89 2.96
C GLU A 153 9.82 -21.08 4.37
N LYS A 154 10.72 -22.07 4.52
CA LYS A 154 11.37 -22.39 5.79
C LYS A 154 12.27 -21.26 6.31
N ASN A 155 13.05 -20.63 5.43
CA ASN A 155 14.01 -19.59 5.85
C ASN A 155 13.36 -18.23 6.11
N LEU A 156 12.16 -17.99 5.58
CA LEU A 156 11.44 -16.74 5.80
C LEU A 156 10.39 -16.83 6.91
N THR A 157 9.87 -18.02 7.21
CA THR A 157 8.91 -18.19 8.31
C THR A 157 9.59 -18.00 9.67
N HIS A 158 8.93 -17.26 10.58
CA HIS A 158 9.44 -16.94 11.91
C HIS A 158 10.83 -16.25 11.93
N LYS A 159 11.14 -15.48 10.89
CA LYS A 159 12.46 -14.90 10.66
C LYS A 159 12.50 -13.39 10.89
N THR A 160 13.59 -12.91 11.50
CA THR A 160 13.97 -11.50 11.47
C THR A 160 14.73 -11.19 10.17
N ILE A 161 14.26 -10.16 9.46
CA ILE A 161 14.85 -9.63 8.24
C ILE A 161 15.50 -8.29 8.57
N ARG A 162 16.76 -8.13 8.20
CA ARG A 162 17.50 -6.87 8.28
C ARG A 162 17.38 -6.16 6.94
N GLN A 163 16.75 -4.98 6.94
CA GLN A 163 16.55 -4.18 5.74
C GLN A 163 17.19 -2.82 5.91
N GLN A 164 18.26 -2.56 5.15
CA GLN A 164 18.71 -1.20 4.88
C GLN A 164 17.64 -0.45 4.07
N THR A 165 17.68 0.87 4.11
CA THR A 165 16.66 1.68 3.45
C THR A 165 16.72 1.44 1.94
N PRO A 166 15.62 1.05 1.28
CA PRO A 166 15.69 0.68 -0.14
C PRO A 166 16.27 1.79 -1.02
N LEU A 167 17.06 1.42 -2.03
CA LEU A 167 17.69 2.39 -2.95
C LEU A 167 16.66 3.36 -3.54
N ARG A 168 15.52 2.84 -3.99
CA ARG A 168 14.44 3.64 -4.59
C ARG A 168 13.80 4.70 -3.67
N VAL A 169 14.01 4.62 -2.35
CA VAL A 169 13.46 5.59 -1.38
C VAL A 169 14.52 6.31 -0.55
N VAL A 170 15.81 6.03 -0.75
CA VAL A 170 16.90 6.61 0.04
C VAL A 170 16.95 8.14 -0.06
N HIS A 171 16.61 8.70 -1.22
CA HIS A 171 16.51 10.15 -1.43
C HIS A 171 15.40 10.83 -0.59
N ARG A 172 14.50 10.06 0.03
CA ARG A 172 13.40 10.58 0.88
C ARG A 172 13.51 10.16 2.35
N ARG A 173 14.46 9.29 2.70
CA ARG A 173 14.51 8.65 4.02
C ARG A 173 15.95 8.48 4.47
N ALA A 174 16.18 8.69 5.77
CA ALA A 174 17.48 8.41 6.38
C ALA A 174 17.89 6.96 6.09
N ASP A 175 19.09 6.81 5.53
CA ASP A 175 19.65 5.51 5.22
C ASP A 175 20.11 4.82 6.51
N ARG A 176 19.39 3.76 6.87
CA ARG A 176 19.69 2.92 8.04
C ARG A 176 19.10 1.53 7.88
N VAL A 177 19.71 0.57 8.58
CA VAL A 177 19.19 -0.79 8.74
C VAL A 177 18.06 -0.80 9.77
N ARG A 178 16.99 -1.54 9.46
CA ARG A 178 15.86 -1.79 10.34
C ARG A 178 15.57 -3.28 10.35
N GLU A 179 15.30 -3.82 11.53
CA GLU A 179 14.85 -5.19 11.68
C GLU A 179 13.32 -5.27 11.57
N LYS A 180 12.85 -6.28 10.83
CA LYS A 180 11.44 -6.58 10.65
C LYS A 180 11.20 -8.07 10.74
N TYR A 181 10.13 -8.45 11.42
CA TYR A 181 9.81 -9.85 11.63
C TYR A 181 8.78 -10.35 10.62
N ILE A 182 9.05 -11.51 10.01
CA ILE A 182 8.07 -12.30 9.27
C ILE A 182 7.51 -13.35 10.21
N TYR A 183 6.20 -13.29 10.42
CA TYR A 183 5.49 -14.26 11.25
C TYR A 183 5.21 -15.56 10.52
N GLU A 184 5.00 -15.50 9.20
CA GLU A 184 4.61 -16.65 8.38
C GLU A 184 4.88 -16.34 6.91
N ALA A 185 5.47 -17.27 6.20
CA ALA A 185 5.55 -17.29 4.74
C ALA A 185 4.86 -18.56 4.23
N LYS A 186 4.17 -18.48 3.09
CA LYS A 186 3.65 -19.64 2.35
C LYS A 186 3.95 -19.49 0.89
N VAL A 187 4.55 -20.50 0.27
CA VAL A 187 4.98 -20.49 -1.12
C VAL A 187 4.18 -21.52 -1.90
N ASN A 188 3.69 -21.13 -3.07
CA ASN A 188 3.05 -22.03 -4.03
C ASN A 188 3.69 -21.84 -5.40
N ARG A 189 4.05 -22.94 -6.08
CA ARG A 189 4.47 -22.90 -7.47
C ARG A 189 3.32 -22.45 -8.37
N LEU A 190 3.61 -21.56 -9.32
CA LEU A 190 2.70 -21.21 -10.41
C LEU A 190 3.18 -21.77 -11.75
N GLU A 191 4.48 -21.64 -12.03
CA GLU A 191 5.16 -22.09 -13.24
C GLU A 191 6.59 -22.56 -12.87
N PRO A 192 7.37 -23.19 -13.78
CA PRO A 192 8.75 -23.61 -13.48
C PRO A 192 9.65 -22.49 -12.93
N ASN A 193 9.50 -21.26 -13.43
CA ASN A 193 10.24 -20.07 -13.00
C ASN A 193 9.38 -19.03 -12.27
N LYS A 194 8.21 -19.41 -11.74
CA LYS A 194 7.27 -18.47 -11.10
C LYS A 194 6.61 -19.04 -9.86
N MET A 195 6.56 -18.26 -8.79
CA MET A 195 5.87 -18.61 -7.55
C MET A 195 4.90 -17.53 -7.07
N GLU A 196 3.88 -17.92 -6.32
CA GLU A 196 3.14 -17.05 -5.41
C GLU A 196 3.75 -17.20 -4.01
N ILE A 197 4.03 -16.08 -3.34
CA ILE A 197 4.39 -16.07 -1.93
C ILE A 197 3.40 -15.21 -1.13
N ARG A 198 2.85 -15.75 -0.05
CA ARG A 198 2.05 -15.03 0.93
C ARG A 198 2.87 -14.79 2.19
N ILE A 199 2.91 -13.54 2.66
CA ILE A 199 3.80 -13.14 3.75
C ILE A 199 3.00 -12.37 4.79
N ARG A 200 2.94 -12.91 6.01
CA ARG A 200 2.43 -12.18 7.19
C ARG A 200 3.63 -11.61 7.94
N CYS A 201 3.77 -10.29 7.98
CA CYS A 201 4.94 -9.64 8.56
C CYS A 201 4.60 -8.39 9.36
N GLN A 202 5.57 -7.89 10.12
CA GLN A 202 5.47 -6.64 10.86
C GLN A 202 5.31 -5.44 9.90
N GLY A 203 4.66 -4.38 10.38
CA GLY A 203 4.56 -3.11 9.67
C GLY A 203 5.92 -2.52 9.30
N GLY A 204 6.04 -2.05 8.06
CA GLY A 204 7.24 -1.40 7.53
C GLY A 204 8.28 -2.35 6.94
N LEU A 205 7.98 -3.63 6.75
CA LEU A 205 8.78 -4.53 5.92
C LEU A 205 8.60 -4.16 4.44
N TYR A 206 9.72 -4.03 3.72
CA TYR A 206 9.74 -3.74 2.29
C TYR A 206 9.72 -5.05 1.50
N VAL A 207 8.54 -5.45 1.03
CA VAL A 207 8.32 -6.78 0.42
C VAL A 207 9.02 -6.94 -0.92
N LYS A 208 9.12 -5.88 -1.73
CA LYS A 208 9.85 -5.95 -3.01
C LYS A 208 11.33 -6.23 -2.78
N GLU A 209 11.92 -5.55 -1.81
CA GLU A 209 13.33 -5.71 -1.45
C GLU A 209 13.62 -7.02 -0.70
N LEU A 210 12.63 -7.58 0.03
CA LEU A 210 12.70 -8.96 0.51
C LEU A 210 12.80 -9.97 -0.63
N ILE A 211 12.21 -9.67 -1.79
CA ILE A 211 12.25 -10.54 -2.97
C ILE A 211 13.57 -10.34 -3.72
N THR A 212 13.93 -9.10 -4.05
CA THR A 212 15.08 -8.79 -4.91
C THR A 212 16.42 -8.84 -4.18
N GLY A 213 16.44 -8.71 -2.85
CA GLY A 213 17.64 -8.50 -2.04
C GLY A 213 18.20 -7.07 -2.07
N ASP A 214 17.73 -6.24 -3.01
CA ASP A 214 18.13 -4.83 -3.19
C ASP A 214 19.66 -4.63 -3.13
N GLU A 215 20.39 -5.40 -3.94
CA GLU A 215 21.87 -5.35 -3.98
C GLU A 215 22.55 -5.62 -2.63
N GLY A 216 22.01 -6.58 -1.87
CA GLY A 216 22.54 -6.98 -0.55
C GLY A 216 22.05 -6.11 0.61
N ARG A 217 21.12 -5.17 0.36
CA ARG A 217 20.53 -4.29 1.38
C ARG A 217 19.43 -4.98 2.20
N THR A 218 18.97 -6.16 1.79
CA THR A 218 18.01 -6.97 2.55
C THR A 218 18.54 -8.38 2.79
N ASP A 219 18.57 -8.82 4.05
CA ASP A 219 19.05 -10.15 4.45
C ASP A 219 18.19 -10.77 5.58
N PRO A 220 17.76 -12.04 5.47
CA PRO A 220 17.79 -12.86 4.25
C PRO A 220 16.79 -12.35 3.20
N ASN A 221 16.93 -12.80 1.95
CA ASN A 221 16.05 -12.45 0.83
C ASN A 221 15.83 -13.63 -0.13
N VAL A 222 14.78 -13.57 -0.95
CA VAL A 222 14.38 -14.67 -1.87
C VAL A 222 15.44 -14.96 -2.92
N ALA A 223 16.01 -13.92 -3.55
CA ALA A 223 17.03 -14.09 -4.59
C ALA A 223 18.26 -14.84 -4.07
N GLN A 224 18.74 -14.50 -2.87
CA GLN A 224 19.86 -15.16 -2.22
C GLN A 224 19.53 -16.59 -1.78
N ILE A 225 18.33 -16.83 -1.24
CA ILE A 225 17.92 -18.19 -0.80
C ILE A 225 17.85 -19.15 -1.99
N THR A 226 17.32 -18.67 -3.11
CA THR A 226 17.19 -19.49 -4.33
C THR A 226 18.48 -19.53 -5.13
N GLY A 227 19.37 -18.54 -5.03
CA GLY A 227 20.50 -18.40 -5.94
C GLY A 227 20.04 -18.09 -7.38
N ALA A 228 18.95 -17.33 -7.52
CA ALA A 228 18.36 -16.89 -8.79
C ALA A 228 17.99 -15.42 -8.70
N GLN A 229 18.04 -14.67 -9.80
CA GLN A 229 17.49 -13.32 -9.78
C GLN A 229 15.97 -13.41 -9.65
N ALA A 230 15.40 -12.66 -8.70
CA ALA A 230 13.98 -12.69 -8.41
C ALA A 230 13.35 -11.31 -8.60
N LYS A 231 12.22 -11.22 -9.30
CA LYS A 231 11.50 -9.97 -9.57
C LYS A 231 10.04 -10.04 -9.09
N PRO A 232 9.55 -9.06 -8.32
CA PRO A 232 8.14 -8.99 -7.93
C PRO A 232 7.29 -8.46 -9.08
N VAL A 233 6.61 -9.35 -9.81
CA VAL A 233 5.76 -8.95 -10.96
C VAL A 233 4.37 -8.50 -10.53
N ARG A 234 3.89 -8.93 -9.36
CA ARG A 234 2.63 -8.47 -8.76
C ARG A 234 2.77 -8.40 -7.25
N LEU A 235 2.16 -7.38 -6.63
CA LEU A 235 2.07 -7.24 -5.18
C LEU A 235 0.67 -6.80 -4.76
N ASP A 236 0.08 -7.51 -3.81
CA ASP A 236 -1.19 -7.16 -3.19
C ASP A 236 -1.03 -7.14 -1.68
N VAL A 237 -1.59 -6.11 -1.04
CA VAL A 237 -1.84 -6.13 0.40
C VAL A 237 -3.19 -6.82 0.59
N LEU A 238 -3.20 -8.00 1.20
CA LEU A 238 -4.43 -8.75 1.45
C LEU A 238 -5.12 -8.29 2.72
N ASN A 239 -4.36 -7.91 3.75
CA ASN A 239 -4.96 -7.48 5.01
C ASN A 239 -4.01 -6.62 5.86
N ILE A 240 -4.58 -5.77 6.70
CA ILE A 240 -3.89 -5.07 7.79
C ILE A 240 -4.48 -5.56 9.10
N ILE A 241 -3.68 -6.30 9.84
CA ILE A 241 -4.06 -7.00 11.07
C ILE A 241 -3.74 -6.08 12.25
N SER A 242 -4.67 -5.17 12.54
CA SER A 242 -4.65 -4.37 13.77
C SER A 242 -5.22 -5.21 14.93
N ARG A 243 -4.54 -5.25 16.07
CA ARG A 243 -5.13 -5.78 17.31
C ARG A 243 -6.28 -4.85 17.71
N GLY A 244 -7.49 -5.39 17.87
CA GLY A 244 -8.69 -4.64 18.22
C GLY A 244 -9.51 -4.21 17.00
N ASN A 245 -10.38 -5.11 16.54
CA ASN A 245 -11.65 -4.84 15.86
C ASN A 245 -12.42 -6.16 15.73
#